data_AF-A0A6C0KD27-F1
#
_entry.id   AF-A0A6C0KD27-F1
#
_cell.length_a   1.000
_cell.length_b   1.000
_cell.length_c   1.000
_cell.angle_alpha   90.00
_cell.angle_beta   90.00
_cell.angle_gamma   90.00
#
_symmetry.space_group_name_H-M   'P 1'
#
loop_
_entity.id
_entity.type
_entity.pdbx_description
1 polymer ?
#
loop_
_entity_poly.entity_id
_entity_poly.type
_entity_poly.pdbx_seq_one_letter_code
_entity_poly.pdbx_strand_id
1 'polypeptide(L)' 'MDAIRYKGKWYSISAKPYEPERQTYQIAWMLAKNPDMTTQEAYRKFFERERQEAKVLYPSFRKDKDVNTE' A
#
# COMPACT_ATOMS: atom_id res chain seq x y z
N MET A 1 -0.68 -15.58 -0.51
CA MET A 1 0.36 -15.98 0.46
C MET A 1 1.67 -15.83 -0.29
N ASP A 2 2.46 -14.84 0.06
CA ASP A 2 3.65 -14.50 -0.71
C ASP A 2 4.87 -15.13 -0.05
N ALA A 3 5.63 -15.90 -0.83
CA ALA A 3 6.81 -16.61 -0.37
C ALA A 3 8.07 -15.96 -0.98
N ILE A 4 9.01 -15.57 -0.13
CA ILE A 4 10.30 -15.02 -0.56
C ILE A 4 11.39 -16.06 -0.33
N ARG A 5 12.31 -16.17 -1.29
CA ARG A 5 13.52 -16.99 -1.15
C ARG A 5 14.70 -16.10 -0.76
N TYR A 6 15.29 -16.36 0.40
CA TYR A 6 16.48 -15.65 0.89
C TYR A 6 17.52 -16.65 1.42
N LYS A 7 18.77 -16.55 0.93
CA LYS A 7 19.88 -17.46 1.29
C LYS A 7 19.50 -18.96 1.19
N GLY A 8 18.76 -19.34 0.14
CA GLY A 8 18.36 -20.72 -0.09
C GLY A 8 17.21 -21.23 0.79
N LYS A 9 16.73 -20.44 1.75
CA LYS A 9 15.57 -20.77 2.59
C LYS A 9 14.32 -20.05 2.09
N TRP A 10 13.18 -20.70 2.24
CA TRP A 10 11.87 -20.13 1.93
C TRP A 10 11.29 -19.49 3.19
N TYR A 11 10.81 -18.26 3.05
CA TYR A 11 10.14 -17.52 4.11
C TYR A 11 8.72 -17.19 3.65
N SER A 12 7.74 -17.59 4.46
CA SER A 12 6.35 -17.18 4.29
C SER A 12 6.13 -15.88 5.06
N ILE A 13 5.74 -14.82 4.38
CA ILE A 13 5.36 -13.57 5.04
C ILE A 13 3.84 -13.56 5.18
N SER A 14 3.35 -13.70 6.41
CA SER A 14 1.94 -13.47 6.75
C SER A 14 1.78 -12.08 7.38
N ALA A 15 2.04 -11.03 6.61
CA ALA A 15 1.82 -9.68 7.12
C ALA A 15 0.32 -9.38 7.19
N LYS A 16 -0.16 -8.97 8.37
CA LYS A 16 -1.53 -8.50 8.53
C LYS A 16 -1.73 -7.19 7.73
N PRO A 17 -2.98 -6.81 7.39
CA PRO A 17 -3.26 -5.47 6.89
C PRO A 17 -2.68 -4.41 7.84
N TYR A 18 -2.09 -3.36 7.28
CA TYR A 18 -1.52 -2.19 7.99
C TYR A 18 -0.26 -2.42 8.83
N GLU A 19 0.37 -3.59 8.74
CA GLU A 19 1.67 -3.83 9.37
C GLU A 19 2.82 -3.19 8.56
N PRO A 20 3.84 -2.63 9.22
CA PRO A 20 4.96 -1.97 8.55
C PRO A 20 5.75 -2.91 7.64
N GLU A 21 5.82 -4.20 7.96
CA GLU A 21 6.49 -5.22 7.13
C GLU A 21 5.83 -5.35 5.74
N ARG A 22 4.50 -5.19 5.68
CA ARG A 22 3.76 -5.22 4.41
C ARG A 22 4.11 -4.02 3.54
N GLN A 23 4.22 -2.85 4.16
CA GLN A 23 4.63 -1.63 3.48
C GLN A 23 6.04 -1.79 2.90
N THR A 24 7.01 -2.23 3.71
CA THR A 24 8.39 -2.44 3.28
C THR A 24 8.47 -3.43 2.13
N TYR A 25 7.79 -4.57 2.23
CA TYR A 25 7.78 -5.58 1.18
C TYR A 25 7.20 -5.05 -0.13
N GLN A 26 6.03 -4.40 -0.09
CA GLN A 26 5.37 -3.93 -1.29
C GLN A 26 6.16 -2.81 -1.98
N ILE A 27 6.78 -1.91 -1.22
CA ILE A 27 7.64 -0.85 -1.77
C ILE A 27 8.89 -1.46 -2.39
N ALA A 28 9.57 -2.36 -1.68
CA ALA A 28 10.76 -3.04 -2.19
C ALA A 28 10.45 -3.83 -3.47
N TRP A 29 9.29 -4.50 -3.52
CA TRP A 29 8.84 -5.22 -4.70
C TRP A 29 8.53 -4.30 -5.88
N MET A 30 7.89 -3.15 -5.66
CA MET A 30 7.62 -2.16 -6.71
C MET A 30 8.89 -1.63 -7.36
N LEU A 31 9.93 -1.38 -6.55
CA LEU A 31 11.24 -0.94 -7.03
C LEU A 31 12.01 -2.06 -7.75
N ALA A 32 11.96 -3.29 -7.22
CA ALA A 32 12.60 -4.44 -7.86
C ALA A 32 11.97 -4.78 -9.22
N LYS A 33 10.65 -4.62 -9.36
CA LYS A 33 9.91 -4.89 -10.59
C LYS A 33 10.08 -3.77 -11.63
N ASN A 34 10.21 -2.52 -11.19
CA ASN A 34 10.31 -1.35 -12.06
C ASN A 34 11.59 -0.58 -11.73
N PRO A 35 12.72 -0.90 -12.38
CA PRO A 35 14.00 -0.27 -12.07
C PRO A 35 14.04 1.24 -12.35
N ASP A 36 13.19 1.74 -13.26
CA ASP A 36 13.09 3.17 -13.57
C ASP A 36 12.23 3.95 -12.55
N MET A 37 11.57 3.26 -11.62
CA MET A 37 10.71 3.90 -10.62
C MET A 37 11.56 4.48 -9.50
N THR A 38 11.31 5.76 -9.19
CA THR A 38 11.97 6.38 -8.04
C THR A 38 11.35 5.92 -6.72
N THR A 39 12.13 6.00 -5.64
CA THR A 39 11.64 5.68 -4.29
C THR A 39 10.42 6.53 -3.93
N GLN A 40 10.43 7.83 -4.23
CA GLN A 40 9.33 8.75 -3.94
C GLN A 40 8.02 8.34 -4.64
N GLU A 41 8.09 7.91 -5.89
CA GLU A 41 6.93 7.44 -6.64
C GLU A 41 6.36 6.14 -6.07
N ALA A 42 7.23 5.22 -5.65
CA ALA A 42 6.79 3.98 -5.02
C ALA A 42 6.00 4.24 -3.73
N TYR A 43 6.48 5.15 -2.87
CA TYR A 43 5.76 5.57 -1.66
C TYR A 43 4.43 6.26 -1.99
N ARG A 44 4.40 7.16 -2.99
CA ARG A 44 3.16 7.83 -3.42
C ARG A 44 2.10 6.83 -3.86
N LYS A 45 2.47 5.87 -4.71
CA LYS A 45 1.57 4.82 -5.21
C LYS A 45 1.06 3.92 -4.07
N PHE A 46 1.92 3.58 -3.11
CA PHE A 46 1.53 2.79 -1.94
C PHE A 46 0.40 3.49 -1.15
N PHE A 47 0.62 4.74 -0.76
CA PHE A 47 -0.36 5.49 0.04
C PHE A 47 -1.60 5.91 -0.74
N GLU A 48 -1.52 6.03 -2.06
CA GLU A 48 -2.70 6.21 -2.90
C GLU A 48 -3.62 4.98 -2.84
N ARG A 49 -3.06 3.77 -2.98
CA ARG A 49 -3.82 2.53 -2.85
C ARG A 49 -4.40 2.38 -1.44
N GLU A 50 -3.60 2.59 -0.39
CA GLU A 50 -4.10 2.52 0.99
C GLU A 50 -5.26 3.50 1.25
N ARG A 51 -5.20 4.71 0.68
CA ARG A 51 -6.31 5.67 0.79
C ARG A 51 -7.56 5.20 0.04
N GLN A 52 -7.41 4.55 -1.10
CA GLN A 52 -8.56 3.98 -1.81
C GLN A 52 -9.19 2.83 -1.01
N GLU A 53 -8.39 1.94 -0.43
CA GLU A 53 -8.86 0.87 0.45
C GLU A 53 -9.55 1.44 1.71
N ALA A 54 -8.98 2.48 2.32
CA ALA A 54 -9.57 3.16 3.46
C ALA A 54 -10.90 3.87 3.11
N LYS A 55 -11.05 4.43 1.90
CA LYS A 55 -12.32 5.00 1.43
C LYS A 55 -13.44 3.97 1.35
N VAL A 56 -13.12 2.73 0.95
CA VAL A 56 -14.10 1.63 0.94
C VAL A 56 -14.54 1.31 2.36
N LEU A 57 -13.62 1.34 3.32
CA LEU A 57 -13.92 1.08 4.74
C LEU A 57 -14.70 2.20 5.41
N TYR A 58 -14.50 3.45 4.96
CA TYR A 58 -15.18 4.62 5.52
C TYR A 58 -15.82 5.50 4.44
N PRO A 59 -16.96 5.09 3.87
CA PRO A 59 -17.63 5.79 2.77
C PRO A 59 -18.09 7.22 3.11
N SER A 60 -18.22 7.54 4.40
CA SER A 60 -18.63 8.85 4.92
C SER A 60 -17.46 9.76 5.30
N PHE A 61 -16.22 9.26 5.29
CA PHE A 61 -15.05 10.02 5.68
C PHE A 61 -14.71 11.03 4.59
N ARG A 62 -15.14 12.29 4.79
CA ARG A 62 -15.21 13.39 3.81
C ARG A 62 -16.46 13.42 2.93
N LYS A 63 -17.65 13.21 3.51
CA LYS A 63 -18.78 14.02 3.05
C LYS A 63 -18.48 15.45 3.50
N ASP A 64 -17.68 16.17 2.72
CA ASP A 64 -17.75 17.63 2.77
C ASP A 64 -19.23 17.93 2.60
N LYS A 65 -19.81 18.61 3.58
CA LYS A 65 -21.22 18.99 3.54
C LYS A 65 -21.44 19.64 2.17
N ASP A 66 -22.27 19.04 1.33
CA ASP A 66 -22.89 19.74 0.22
C ASP A 66 -23.74 20.83 0.87
N VAL A 67 -23.12 21.96 1.21
CA VAL A 67 -23.78 23.16 1.67
C VAL A 67 -24.46 23.72 0.42
N ASN A 68 -25.61 23.16 0.09
CA ASN A 68 -26.63 23.86 -0.68
C ASN A 68 -26.98 25.10 0.15
N THR A 69 -26.38 26.22 -0.24
CA THR A 69 -26.78 27.53 0.26
C THR A 69 -27.97 27.91 -0.60
N GLU A 70 -29.17 27.72 -0.06
CA GLU A 70 -30.41 28.36 -0.55
C GLU A 70 -30.34 29.88 -0.35
#